data_AF-A0A219AMC0-F1
#
_entry.id   AF-A0A219AMC0-F1
#
_cell.length_a   1.000
_cell.length_b   1.000
_cell.length_c   1.000
_cell.angle_alpha   90.00
_cell.angle_beta   90.00
_cell.angle_gamma   90.00
#
_symmetry.space_group_name_H-M   'P 1'
#
loop_
_entity.id
_entity.type
_entity.pdbx_description
1 polymer ?
#
loop_
_entity_poly.entity_id
_entity_poly.type
_entity_poly.pdbx_seq_one_letter_code
_entity_poly.pdbx_strand_id
1 'polypeptide(L)'
;MNTKNIRYFYRFIVRVGDHYRIKHNNKDYGEFSKLSDALYERDCLVYCNFDYDLLVECDLENKYENKELPPFPEKRPRGKIKNTIDKSKIEGKIEFNHKTNKFTVIKGENNFGQYDTMTEAYFAKKTLMENNWNPDSLIKLEKIKKEFYNKPNKSKKLKIPKYCPKCGNKLKDKTKICPYCGIHVDEY
;
A
#
# COMPACT_ATOMS: atom_id res chain seq x y z
N MET A 1 -24.72 30.41 -3.13
CA MET A 1 -23.51 29.57 -3.32
C MET A 1 -23.91 28.19 -3.85
N ASN A 2 -23.24 27.69 -4.89
CA ASN A 2 -23.49 26.35 -5.45
C ASN A 2 -23.12 25.26 -4.42
N THR A 3 -23.96 24.24 -4.23
CA THR A 3 -23.76 23.13 -3.27
C THR A 3 -22.45 22.37 -3.50
N LYS A 4 -21.97 22.32 -4.75
CA LYS A 4 -20.64 21.80 -5.08
C LYS A 4 -19.53 22.59 -4.40
N ASN A 5 -19.63 23.91 -4.37
CA ASN A 5 -18.60 24.80 -3.81
C ASN A 5 -18.53 24.66 -2.28
N ILE A 6 -19.68 24.54 -1.62
CA ILE A 6 -19.77 24.29 -0.16
C ILE A 6 -19.19 22.90 0.19
N ARG A 7 -19.44 21.88 -0.63
CA ARG A 7 -18.86 20.54 -0.42
C ARG A 7 -17.34 20.56 -0.44
N TYR A 8 -16.74 21.26 -1.40
CA TYR A 8 -15.28 21.37 -1.49
C TYR A 8 -14.73 22.23 -0.35
N PHE A 9 -15.44 23.30 0.01
CA PHE A 9 -15.05 24.17 1.12
C PHE A 9 -15.00 23.45 2.47
N TYR A 10 -15.83 22.43 2.71
CA TYR A 10 -15.81 21.61 3.93
C TYR A 10 -15.26 20.20 3.70
N ARG A 11 -14.41 20.02 2.68
CA ARG A 11 -13.78 18.73 2.42
C ARG A 11 -12.99 18.27 3.65
N PHE A 12 -13.02 16.95 3.91
CA PHE A 12 -12.39 16.29 5.06
C PHE A 12 -12.92 16.65 6.45
N ILE A 13 -13.67 17.75 6.61
CA ILE A 13 -14.26 18.11 7.90
C ILE A 13 -15.60 17.39 8.10
N VAL A 14 -15.83 16.91 9.31
CA VAL A 14 -17.06 16.27 9.78
C VAL A 14 -17.46 16.92 11.10
N ARG A 15 -18.72 17.34 11.21
CA ARG A 15 -19.28 17.80 12.50
C ARG A 15 -19.78 16.61 13.31
N VAL A 16 -19.36 16.51 14.56
CA VAL A 16 -19.75 15.49 15.54
C VAL A 16 -20.20 16.22 16.80
N GLY A 17 -21.51 16.33 17.01
CA GLY A 17 -22.07 17.18 18.07
C GLY A 17 -21.65 18.65 17.87
N ASP A 18 -20.99 19.19 18.88
CA ASP A 18 -20.48 20.57 18.92
C ASP A 18 -19.02 20.71 18.49
N HIS A 19 -18.40 19.62 18.03
CA HIS A 19 -17.02 19.61 17.58
C HIS A 19 -16.90 19.32 16.07
N TYR A 20 -15.76 19.71 15.51
CA TYR A 20 -15.37 19.49 14.12
C TYR A 20 -14.15 18.58 14.09
N ARG A 21 -14.20 17.53 13.26
CA ARG A 21 -13.12 16.56 13.12
C ARG A 21 -12.62 16.49 11.69
N ILE A 22 -11.31 16.30 11.52
CA ILE A 22 -10.68 16.19 10.21
C ILE A 22 -10.43 14.71 9.91
N LYS A 23 -11.09 14.19 8.86
CA LYS A 23 -11.00 12.77 8.48
C LYS A 23 -10.54 12.60 7.03
N HIS A 24 -9.50 11.79 6.85
CA HIS A 24 -8.95 11.42 5.56
C HIS A 24 -8.53 9.95 5.57
N ASN A 25 -8.88 9.17 4.53
CA ASN A 25 -8.56 7.74 4.41
C ASN A 25 -8.84 6.89 5.67
N ASN A 26 -10.02 7.09 6.28
CA ASN A 26 -10.45 6.45 7.54
C ASN A 26 -9.59 6.74 8.78
N LYS A 27 -8.66 7.70 8.71
CA LYS A 27 -7.91 8.23 9.84
C LYS A 27 -8.53 9.54 10.34
N ASP A 28 -8.41 9.77 11.64
CA ASP A 28 -8.83 11.00 12.32
C ASP A 28 -7.57 11.82 12.63
N TYR A 29 -7.58 13.10 12.28
CA TYR A 29 -6.41 13.98 12.34
C TYR A 29 -6.53 15.07 13.42
N GLY A 30 -7.67 15.15 14.11
CA GLY A 30 -7.85 16.11 15.19
C GLY A 30 -9.30 16.49 15.40
N GLU A 31 -9.56 17.06 16.57
CA GLU A 31 -10.86 17.54 17.01
C GLU A 31 -10.77 18.99 17.47
N PHE A 32 -11.70 19.81 16.96
CA PHE A 32 -11.67 21.27 17.12
C PHE A 32 -13.06 21.75 17.56
N SER A 33 -13.09 22.68 18.51
CA SER A 33 -14.32 23.36 18.93
C SER A 33 -14.75 24.45 17.94
N LYS A 34 -13.78 25.12 17.31
CA LYS A 34 -14.03 26.18 16.32
C LYS A 34 -13.88 25.67 14.89
N LEU A 35 -14.79 26.11 14.02
CA LEU A 35 -14.75 25.74 12.61
C LEU A 35 -13.58 26.40 11.85
N SER A 36 -13.20 27.63 12.23
CA SER A 36 -12.03 28.33 11.69
C SER A 36 -10.76 27.51 11.86
N ASP A 37 -10.55 26.96 13.05
CA ASP A 37 -9.35 26.24 13.43
C ASP A 37 -9.30 24.89 12.71
N ALA A 38 -10.45 24.22 12.62
CA ALA A 38 -10.58 22.99 11.83
C ALA A 38 -10.29 23.22 10.33
N LEU A 39 -10.70 24.36 9.77
CA LEU A 39 -10.43 24.72 8.37
C LEU A 39 -8.96 25.05 8.15
N TYR A 40 -8.34 25.75 9.09
CA TYR A 40 -6.93 26.08 9.08
C TYR A 40 -6.08 24.80 9.13
N GLU A 41 -6.28 23.97 10.15
CA GLU A 41 -5.52 22.74 10.33
C GLU A 41 -5.68 21.81 9.13
N ARG A 42 -6.90 21.74 8.57
CA ARG A 42 -7.14 20.96 7.35
C ARG A 42 -6.29 21.48 6.19
N ASP A 43 -6.18 22.79 6.01
CA ASP A 43 -5.37 23.36 4.94
C ASP A 43 -3.88 23.05 5.15
N CYS A 44 -3.38 23.11 6.39
CA CYS A 44 -2.02 22.66 6.74
C CYS A 44 -1.82 21.18 6.43
N LEU A 45 -2.74 20.32 6.85
CA LEU A 45 -2.72 18.89 6.54
C LEU A 45 -2.74 18.63 5.03
N VAL A 46 -3.55 19.35 4.26
CA VAL A 46 -3.59 19.20 2.79
C VAL A 46 -2.28 19.67 2.16
N TYR A 47 -1.72 20.79 2.64
CA TYR A 47 -0.44 21.32 2.18
C TYR A 47 0.71 20.34 2.43
N CYS A 48 0.76 19.77 3.63
CA CYS A 48 1.73 18.75 4.04
C CYS A 48 1.38 17.33 3.57
N ASN A 49 0.39 17.18 2.67
CA ASN A 49 -0.05 15.89 2.14
C ASN A 49 -0.39 14.83 3.21
N PHE A 50 -0.96 15.28 4.34
CA PHE A 50 -1.33 14.48 5.51
C PHE A 50 -0.14 13.77 6.19
N ASP A 51 1.07 14.30 6.03
CA ASP A 51 2.28 13.90 6.74
C ASP A 51 2.41 14.71 8.04
N TYR A 52 2.51 14.02 9.18
CA TYR A 52 2.61 14.65 10.49
C TYR A 52 3.97 15.30 10.72
N ASP A 53 5.04 14.72 10.17
CA ASP A 53 6.39 15.24 10.39
C ASP A 53 6.52 16.61 9.72
N LEU A 54 5.93 16.77 8.53
CA LEU A 54 5.86 18.04 7.81
C LEU A 54 4.84 19.02 8.41
N LEU A 55 3.80 18.53 9.10
CA LEU A 55 2.78 19.39 9.71
C LEU A 55 3.35 20.21 10.87
N VAL A 56 4.27 19.62 11.65
CA VAL A 56 4.91 20.29 12.80
C VAL A 56 5.69 21.54 12.36
N GLU A 57 6.20 21.54 11.14
CA GLU A 57 6.97 22.65 10.55
C GLU A 57 6.08 23.62 9.73
N CYS A 58 4.76 23.47 9.79
CA CYS A 58 3.83 24.23 8.94
C CYS A 58 3.45 25.58 9.57
N ASP A 59 4.03 26.66 9.06
CA ASP A 59 3.77 28.05 9.49
C ASP A 59 2.79 28.79 8.55
N LEU A 60 1.63 28.20 8.29
CA LEU A 60 0.60 28.89 7.50
C LEU A 60 -0.16 29.92 8.36
N GLU A 61 -0.67 30.97 7.72
CA GLU A 61 -1.53 31.94 8.41
C GLU A 61 -2.99 31.47 8.44
N ASN A 62 -3.66 31.60 9.60
CA ASN A 62 -5.08 31.28 9.73
C ASN A 62 -5.97 32.35 9.08
N LYS A 63 -6.16 32.21 7.76
CA LYS A 63 -7.02 33.08 6.96
C LYS A 63 -8.53 33.03 7.31
N TYR A 64 -8.94 32.23 8.28
CA TYR A 64 -10.34 31.99 8.66
C TYR A 64 -10.74 32.60 10.01
N GLU A 65 -9.79 32.97 10.86
CA GLU A 65 -10.04 33.36 12.25
C GLU A 65 -11.01 34.55 12.41
N ASN A 66 -10.95 35.50 11.49
CA ASN A 66 -11.78 36.72 11.52
C ASN A 66 -12.71 36.86 10.31
N LYS A 67 -13.05 35.75 9.64
CA LYS A 67 -13.92 35.77 8.45
C LYS A 67 -15.27 35.13 8.73
N GLU A 68 -16.32 35.71 8.12
CA GLU A 68 -17.62 35.05 8.07
C GLU A 68 -17.53 33.80 7.19
N LEU A 69 -17.66 32.64 7.82
CA LEU A 69 -17.63 31.35 7.16
C LEU A 69 -19.01 30.99 6.60
N PRO A 70 -19.09 30.31 5.45
CA PRO A 70 -20.36 29.78 4.98
C PRO A 70 -20.96 28.83 6.03
N PRO A 71 -22.28 28.65 6.11
CA PRO A 71 -22.86 27.73 7.09
C PRO A 71 -22.36 26.30 6.86
N PHE A 72 -22.01 25.60 7.94
CA PHE A 72 -21.62 24.20 7.85
C PHE A 72 -22.84 23.36 7.40
N PRO A 73 -22.73 22.54 6.35
CA PRO A 73 -23.88 21.84 5.79
C PRO A 73 -24.44 20.80 6.78
N GLU A 74 -25.73 20.88 7.09
CA GLU A 74 -26.42 19.90 7.97
C GLU A 74 -26.34 18.47 7.45
N LYS A 75 -26.41 18.32 6.12
CA LYS A 75 -26.26 17.03 5.44
C LYS A 75 -25.07 17.12 4.51
N ARG A 76 -24.08 16.23 4.72
CA ARG A 76 -22.96 16.11 3.80
C ARG A 76 -23.50 15.73 2.42
N PRO A 77 -23.30 16.55 1.37
CA PRO A 77 -23.73 16.17 0.04
C PRO A 77 -22.98 14.90 -0.38
N ARG A 78 -23.72 13.80 -0.52
CA ARG A 78 -23.24 12.52 -1.05
C ARG A 78 -22.96 12.71 -2.53
N GLY A 79 -21.81 13.24 -2.89
CA GLY A 79 -21.41 13.20 -4.29
C GLY A 79 -20.79 11.86 -4.59
N LYS A 80 -21.49 11.05 -5.39
CA LYS A 80 -20.83 10.13 -6.31
C LYS A 80 -19.80 10.96 -7.09
N ILE A 81 -18.53 10.56 -7.07
CA ILE A 81 -17.56 11.06 -8.05
C ILE A 81 -18.13 10.64 -9.40
N LYS A 82 -18.73 11.58 -10.14
CA LYS A 82 -19.39 11.28 -11.43
C LYS A 82 -18.38 10.82 -12.50
N ASN A 83 -17.09 11.04 -12.27
CA ASN A 83 -16.04 10.43 -13.06
C ASN A 83 -15.73 9.05 -12.47
N THR A 84 -16.62 8.09 -12.72
CA THR A 84 -16.25 6.67 -12.66
C THR A 84 -15.28 6.43 -13.81
N ILE A 85 -14.02 6.78 -13.60
CA ILE A 85 -12.93 6.34 -14.47
C ILE A 85 -12.96 4.83 -14.37
N ASP A 86 -13.29 4.19 -15.48
CA ASP A 86 -13.26 2.74 -15.58
C ASP A 86 -11.80 2.31 -15.51
N LYS A 87 -11.32 2.02 -14.30
CA LYS A 87 -9.93 1.60 -14.04
C LYS A 87 -9.56 0.38 -14.86
N SER A 88 -10.53 -0.47 -15.23
CA SER A 88 -10.28 -1.63 -16.09
C SER A 88 -9.84 -1.22 -17.51
N LYS A 89 -10.26 -0.05 -18.01
CA LYS A 89 -9.80 0.48 -19.31
C LYS A 89 -8.36 0.99 -19.26
N ILE A 90 -7.94 1.56 -18.12
CA ILE A 90 -6.60 2.12 -17.95
C ILE A 90 -5.61 1.02 -17.56
N GLU A 91 -5.92 0.30 -16.49
CA GLU A 91 -5.06 -0.67 -15.84
C GLU A 91 -5.28 -2.10 -16.34
N GLY A 92 -6.32 -2.39 -17.12
CA GLY A 92 -6.69 -3.77 -17.44
C GLY A 92 -7.17 -4.57 -16.22
N LYS A 93 -7.57 -5.82 -16.46
CA LYS A 93 -8.09 -6.75 -15.46
C LYS A 93 -7.39 -8.10 -15.55
N ILE A 94 -7.42 -8.83 -14.43
CA ILE A 94 -7.00 -10.24 -14.37
C ILE A 94 -8.26 -11.04 -14.12
N GLU A 95 -8.56 -11.98 -14.99
CA GLU A 95 -9.71 -12.89 -14.85
C GLU A 95 -9.23 -14.31 -14.65
N PHE A 96 -9.83 -15.02 -13.69
CA PHE A 96 -9.57 -16.43 -13.48
C PHE A 96 -10.51 -17.26 -14.34
N ASN A 97 -9.95 -18.11 -15.19
CA ASN A 97 -10.71 -19.02 -16.03
C ASN A 97 -10.85 -20.37 -15.32
N HIS A 98 -12.05 -20.67 -14.84
CA HIS A 98 -12.36 -21.93 -14.14
C HIS A 98 -12.27 -23.18 -15.02
N LYS A 99 -12.34 -23.05 -16.35
CA LYS A 99 -12.21 -24.21 -17.26
C LYS A 99 -10.77 -24.65 -17.43
N THR A 100 -9.84 -23.69 -17.46
CA THR A 100 -8.41 -23.95 -17.66
C THR A 100 -7.60 -23.85 -16.36
N ASN A 101 -8.22 -23.40 -15.27
CA ASN A 101 -7.57 -23.06 -14.00
C ASN A 101 -6.39 -22.07 -14.15
N LYS A 102 -6.53 -21.10 -15.07
CA LYS A 102 -5.49 -20.11 -15.37
C LYS A 102 -5.98 -18.68 -15.19
N PHE A 103 -5.05 -17.79 -14.85
CA PHE A 103 -5.26 -16.36 -14.76
C PHE A 103 -4.94 -15.70 -16.10
N THR A 104 -5.87 -14.92 -16.63
CA THR A 104 -5.72 -14.24 -17.94
C THR A 104 -5.64 -12.74 -17.73
N VAL A 105 -4.65 -12.09 -18.33
CA VAL A 105 -4.50 -10.62 -18.30
C VAL A 105 -5.19 -10.03 -19.52
N ILE A 106 -6.18 -9.16 -19.30
CA ILE A 106 -7.07 -8.62 -20.33
C ILE A 106 -7.09 -7.10 -20.25
N LYS A 107 -7.02 -6.42 -21.39
CA LYS A 107 -7.29 -4.98 -21.49
C LYS A 107 -8.18 -4.69 -22.69
N GLY A 108 -9.39 -4.20 -22.44
CA GLY A 108 -10.40 -4.08 -23.49
C GLY A 108 -10.75 -5.46 -24.06
N GLU A 109 -10.49 -5.65 -25.35
CA GLU A 109 -10.71 -6.91 -26.08
C GLU A 109 -9.43 -7.77 -26.22
N ASN A 110 -8.27 -7.22 -25.83
CA ASN A 110 -6.98 -7.89 -26.01
C ASN A 110 -6.64 -8.77 -24.80
N ASN A 111 -6.22 -10.00 -25.10
CA ASN A 111 -5.67 -10.94 -24.12
C ASN A 111 -4.14 -10.97 -24.26
N PHE A 112 -3.43 -10.73 -23.16
CA PHE A 112 -1.96 -10.60 -23.17
C PHE A 112 -1.22 -11.85 -22.69
N GLY A 113 -1.94 -12.87 -22.21
CA GLY A 113 -1.35 -14.13 -21.78
C GLY A 113 -2.19 -14.85 -20.73
N GLN A 114 -1.87 -16.12 -20.51
CA GLN A 114 -2.43 -16.97 -19.46
C GLN A 114 -1.31 -17.43 -18.53
N TYR A 115 -1.58 -17.42 -17.23
CA TYR A 115 -0.61 -17.68 -16.18
C TYR A 115 -1.18 -18.68 -15.18
N ASP A 116 -0.32 -19.52 -14.62
CA ASP A 116 -0.74 -20.59 -13.72
C ASP A 116 -1.00 -20.06 -12.29
N THR A 117 -0.42 -18.91 -11.93
CA THR A 117 -0.60 -18.29 -10.61
C THR A 117 -1.05 -16.83 -10.70
N MET A 118 -1.79 -16.37 -9.68
CA MET A 118 -2.24 -14.98 -9.56
C MET A 118 -1.05 -14.00 -9.55
N THR A 119 0.03 -14.39 -8.89
CA THR A 119 1.25 -13.59 -8.78
C THR A 119 1.92 -13.36 -10.13
N GLU A 120 2.00 -14.40 -10.97
CA GLU A 120 2.55 -14.27 -12.33
C GLU A 120 1.69 -13.37 -13.22
N ALA A 121 0.37 -13.51 -13.15
CA ALA A 121 -0.55 -12.63 -13.86
C ALA A 121 -0.42 -11.18 -13.39
N TYR A 122 -0.23 -10.95 -12.09
CA TYR A 122 0.00 -9.62 -11.53
C TYR A 122 1.30 -9.01 -12.04
N PHE A 123 2.41 -9.76 -12.03
CA PHE A 123 3.68 -9.28 -12.57
C PHE A 123 3.58 -8.95 -14.06
N ALA A 124 2.96 -9.82 -14.87
CA ALA A 124 2.75 -9.57 -16.28
C ALA A 124 1.91 -8.30 -16.51
N LYS A 125 0.81 -8.13 -15.77
CA LYS A 125 -0.02 -6.91 -15.81
C LYS A 125 0.79 -5.66 -15.47
N LYS A 126 1.58 -5.71 -14.40
CA LYS A 126 2.42 -4.58 -13.96
C LYS A 126 3.45 -4.21 -15.04
N THR A 127 4.15 -5.19 -15.60
CA THR A 127 5.12 -4.98 -16.68
C THR A 127 4.45 -4.37 -17.92
N LEU A 128 3.27 -4.85 -18.30
CA LEU A 128 2.50 -4.25 -19.40
C LEU A 128 2.13 -2.80 -19.09
N MET A 129 1.65 -2.50 -17.88
CA MET A 129 1.31 -1.13 -17.49
C MET A 129 2.51 -0.18 -17.56
N GLU A 130 3.68 -0.60 -17.08
CA GLU A 130 4.92 0.19 -17.12
C GLU A 130 5.44 0.41 -18.56
N ASN A 131 5.11 -0.50 -19.48
CA ASN A 131 5.56 -0.47 -20.87
C ASN A 131 4.44 -0.10 -21.86
N ASN A 132 3.45 0.70 -21.44
CA ASN A 132 2.35 1.17 -22.29
C ASN A 132 1.60 0.05 -23.02
N TRP A 133 1.48 -1.12 -22.39
CA TRP A 133 0.84 -2.34 -22.91
C TRP A 133 1.49 -2.91 -24.16
N ASN A 134 2.79 -2.72 -24.35
CA ASN A 134 3.54 -3.38 -25.41
C ASN A 134 3.71 -4.89 -25.09
N PRO A 135 3.16 -5.82 -25.90
CA PRO A 135 3.28 -7.26 -25.68
C PRO A 135 4.74 -7.76 -25.68
N ASP A 136 5.65 -7.08 -26.39
CA ASP A 136 7.08 -7.45 -26.43
C ASP A 136 7.77 -7.33 -25.06
N SER A 137 7.18 -6.55 -24.15
CA SER A 137 7.67 -6.43 -22.77
C SER A 137 7.59 -7.76 -22.00
N LEU A 138 6.65 -8.64 -22.36
CA LEU A 138 6.50 -9.96 -21.75
C LEU A 138 7.58 -10.95 -22.24
N ILE A 139 8.06 -10.80 -23.49
CA ILE A 139 9.15 -11.62 -24.02
C ILE A 139 10.42 -11.43 -23.18
N LYS A 140 10.69 -10.19 -22.75
CA LYS A 140 11.80 -9.89 -21.84
C LYS A 140 11.63 -10.58 -20.49
N LEU A 141 10.41 -10.58 -19.95
CA LEU A 141 10.10 -11.25 -18.69
C LEU A 141 10.32 -12.77 -18.79
N GLU A 142 9.91 -13.39 -19.88
CA GLU A 142 10.14 -14.82 -20.12
C GLU A 142 11.62 -15.17 -20.25
N LYS A 143 12.42 -14.32 -20.92
CA LYS A 143 13.88 -14.48 -20.98
C LYS A 143 14.50 -14.44 -19.58
N ILE A 144 14.14 -13.45 -18.77
CA ILE A 144 14.62 -13.33 -17.38
C ILE A 144 14.21 -14.54 -16.54
N LYS A 145 12.97 -15.02 -16.67
CA LYS A 145 12.51 -16.25 -16.00
C LYS A 145 13.36 -17.45 -16.41
N LYS A 146 13.59 -17.66 -17.71
CA LYS A 146 14.43 -18.76 -18.22
C LYS A 146 15.86 -18.67 -17.70
N GLU A 147 16.45 -17.48 -17.69
CA GLU A 147 17.79 -17.26 -17.13
C GLU A 147 17.85 -17.57 -15.63
N PHE A 148 16.81 -17.23 -14.87
CA PHE A 148 16.72 -17.56 -13.45
C PHE A 148 16.62 -19.07 -13.21
N TYR A 149 15.75 -19.78 -13.94
CA TYR A 149 15.62 -21.24 -13.84
C TYR A 149 16.88 -21.99 -14.29
N ASN A 150 17.56 -21.48 -15.31
CA ASN A 150 18.80 -22.07 -15.83
C ASN A 150 20.02 -21.75 -14.95
N LYS A 151 19.89 -20.83 -13.99
CA LYS A 151 20.98 -20.51 -13.07
C LYS A 151 21.17 -21.71 -12.14
N PRO A 152 22.37 -22.32 -12.10
CA PRO A 152 22.61 -23.43 -11.20
C PRO A 152 22.33 -22.94 -9.78
N ASN A 153 21.44 -23.63 -9.08
CA ASN A 153 21.23 -23.45 -7.64
C ASN A 153 22.55 -23.77 -6.93
N LYS A 154 23.45 -22.78 -6.85
CA LYS A 154 24.54 -22.75 -5.87
C LYS A 154 23.88 -22.54 -4.52
N SER A 155 23.14 -23.54 -4.07
CA SER A 155 22.77 -23.70 -2.68
C SER A 155 24.07 -23.87 -1.93
N LYS A 156 24.66 -22.74 -1.50
CA LYS A 156 25.57 -22.77 -0.37
C LYS A 156 24.71 -23.37 0.74
N LYS A 157 24.89 -24.66 1.03
CA LYS A 157 24.29 -25.31 2.22
C LYS A 157 24.56 -24.36 3.37
N LEU A 158 23.53 -23.64 3.82
CA LEU A 158 23.63 -22.78 4.98
C LEU A 158 23.99 -23.73 6.12
N LYS A 159 25.22 -23.62 6.63
CA LYS A 159 25.65 -24.40 7.78
C LYS A 159 24.82 -23.91 8.96
N ILE A 160 23.77 -24.66 9.29
CA ILE A 160 22.95 -24.37 10.46
C ILE A 160 23.88 -24.52 11.68
N PRO A 161 24.08 -23.46 12.48
CA PRO A 161 24.93 -23.56 13.66
C PRO A 161 24.35 -24.57 14.64
N LYS A 162 25.16 -25.54 15.10
CA LYS A 162 24.76 -26.50 16.14
C LYS A 162 24.74 -25.78 17.48
N TYR A 163 23.74 -26.04 18.32
CA TYR A 163 23.65 -25.52 19.69
C TYR A 163 23.64 -26.68 20.69
N CYS A 164 24.11 -26.44 21.90
CA CYS A 164 24.05 -27.43 22.96
C CYS A 164 22.61 -27.59 23.47
N PRO A 165 22.05 -28.82 23.51
CA PRO A 165 20.67 -29.04 23.95
C PRO A 165 20.46 -28.70 25.43
N LYS A 166 21.51 -28.80 26.26
CA LYS A 166 21.44 -28.52 27.70
C LYS A 166 21.61 -27.04 28.06
N CYS A 167 22.60 -26.37 27.47
CA CYS A 167 22.99 -25.01 27.90
C CYS A 167 22.75 -23.92 26.83
N GLY A 168 22.25 -24.27 25.65
CA GLY A 168 21.93 -23.32 24.57
C GLY A 168 23.14 -22.65 23.91
N ASN A 169 24.37 -22.91 24.35
CA ASN A 169 25.56 -22.30 23.78
C ASN A 169 25.84 -22.81 22.37
N LYS A 170 26.29 -21.89 21.50
CA LYS A 170 26.67 -22.19 20.12
C LYS A 170 27.90 -23.10 20.11
N LEU A 171 27.76 -24.23 19.42
CA LEU A 171 28.80 -25.23 19.25
C LEU A 171 29.50 -25.03 17.90
N LYS A 172 30.78 -25.39 17.83
CA LYS A 172 31.51 -25.43 16.56
C LYS A 172 31.08 -26.67 15.78
N ASP A 173 31.29 -26.65 14.46
CA ASP A 173 31.06 -27.83 13.62
C ASP A 173 31.89 -29.01 14.20
N LYS A 174 31.23 -30.14 14.49
CA LYS A 174 31.80 -31.42 15.01
C LYS A 174 32.12 -31.54 16.51
N THR A 175 31.72 -30.59 17.37
CA THR A 175 31.85 -30.82 18.84
C THR A 175 30.88 -31.89 19.34
N LYS A 176 31.44 -32.98 19.88
CA LYS A 176 30.71 -34.06 20.55
C LYS A 176 30.42 -33.77 22.01
N ILE A 177 31.33 -33.07 22.69
CA ILE A 177 31.19 -32.68 24.09
C ILE A 177 31.08 -31.16 24.15
N CYS A 178 30.11 -30.64 24.90
CA CYS A 178 29.95 -29.21 25.10
C CYS A 178 31.06 -28.68 26.03
N PRO A 179 31.87 -27.69 25.60
CA PRO A 179 32.93 -27.13 26.44
C PRO A 179 32.42 -26.32 27.64
N TYR A 180 31.14 -25.92 27.62
CA TYR A 180 30.55 -25.08 28.68
C TYR A 180 29.86 -25.89 29.78
N CYS A 181 29.23 -27.02 29.44
CA CYS A 181 28.47 -27.82 30.40
C CYS A 181 28.91 -29.28 30.48
N GLY A 182 29.92 -29.68 29.71
CA GLY A 182 30.53 -31.02 29.76
C GLY A 182 29.68 -32.15 29.19
N ILE A 183 28.48 -31.89 28.67
CA ILE A 183 27.58 -32.95 28.18
C ILE A 183 27.97 -33.46 26.79
N HIS A 184 27.74 -34.74 26.55
CA HIS A 184 27.81 -35.34 25.22
C HIS A 184 26.57 -34.94 24.41
N VAL A 185 26.78 -34.13 23.36
CA VAL A 185 25.74 -33.47 22.56
C VAL A 185 24.93 -34.46 21.73
N ASP A 186 25.49 -35.65 21.46
CA ASP A 186 24.83 -36.70 20.69
C ASP A 186 24.06 -37.73 21.56
N GLU A 187 24.15 -37.63 22.90
CA GLU A 187 23.47 -38.54 23.85
C GLU A 187 22.18 -37.94 24.43
N TYR A 188 21.65 -36.88 23.81
CA TYR A 188 20.43 -36.17 24.22
C TYR A 188 19.50 -36.00 23.03
#